data_AF-A0A847V3F6-F1
#
_entry.id   AF-A0A847V3F6-F1
#
_cell.length_a   1.000
_cell.length_b   1.000
_cell.length_c   1.000
_cell.angle_alpha   90.00
_cell.angle_beta   90.00
_cell.angle_gamma   90.00
#
_symmetry.space_group_name_H-M   'P 1'
#
loop_
_entity.id
_entity.type
_entity.pdbx_description
1 polymer ?
#
loop_
_entity_poly.entity_id
_entity_poly.type
_entity_poly.pdbx_seq_one_letter_code
_entity_poly.pdbx_strand_id
1 'polypeptide(L)'
;MLGLIYLAAPYASGLAAEDEILLDYLPNPFAADRPEWDPFGPDPGSQYLPGRPSWDPYTPGIGDIPQLVASNPFSPEESLSLAEELRSPNQLYLQSGPFLVTEGVIGLGSPYTLWLYVGSWGPLSVYDGGRRILYQRFVTRGWYRLDGYAETLEAHRYQFNTSTRSNAVALSVSSAGYPTGYGLVGRVVDVYGNGVPGALVRIAGSGGGTFSTATNAQGYYGMDVPSGTYTVTAETEGFAFNPSTARVWTGTVSAAGTIVGSAAAWSDLPAGSSSKEAGWLEGAVTDKAGAPIPGATVRVDGIFTVTTDQDGAYWAALDPGWHSVVAYAVGYKFSSASVQIIPGQGSRLDIQGTKVVVLGKVA
;
A
#
# COMPACT_ATOMS: atom_id res chain seq x y z
N MET A 1 -45.89 40.71 50.03
CA MET A 1 -45.92 39.87 48.82
C MET A 1 -45.13 38.60 49.17
N LEU A 2 -45.75 37.44 49.01
CA LEU A 2 -45.27 36.08 49.37
C LEU A 2 -43.83 35.82 48.85
N GLY A 3 -42.98 34.94 49.40
CA GLY A 3 -43.09 33.92 50.45
C GLY A 3 -41.95 32.89 50.29
N LEU A 4 -41.60 32.24 51.41
CA LEU A 4 -40.82 31.01 51.62
C LEU A 4 -39.28 30.96 51.40
N ILE A 5 -38.62 30.58 52.51
CA ILE A 5 -37.30 29.98 52.65
C ILE A 5 -37.47 28.45 52.58
N TYR A 6 -36.55 27.69 51.94
CA TYR A 6 -36.03 26.41 52.45
C TYR A 6 -34.74 25.97 51.72
N LEU A 7 -33.81 25.39 52.49
CA LEU A 7 -32.50 24.87 52.09
C LEU A 7 -32.58 23.67 51.12
N ALA A 8 -31.56 23.50 50.27
CA ALA A 8 -31.13 22.20 49.76
C ALA A 8 -29.62 22.19 49.42
N ALA A 9 -29.03 21.01 49.58
CA ALA A 9 -27.61 20.64 49.73
C ALA A 9 -26.73 20.74 48.46
N PRO A 10 -25.38 20.68 48.59
CA PRO A 10 -24.49 20.46 47.47
C PRO A 10 -24.41 18.96 47.15
N TYR A 11 -24.86 18.56 45.96
CA TYR A 11 -24.56 17.27 45.33
C TYR A 11 -24.27 17.58 43.85
N ALA A 12 -23.00 17.63 43.47
CA ALA A 12 -22.22 16.50 42.96
C ALA A 12 -22.59 16.14 41.51
N SER A 13 -21.87 16.75 40.57
CA SER A 13 -21.35 16.03 39.41
C SER A 13 -19.84 16.24 39.42
N GLY A 14 -19.19 15.41 40.23
CA GLY A 14 -17.78 15.12 40.01
C GLY A 14 -17.65 14.47 38.63
N LEU A 15 -16.80 15.03 37.80
CA LEU A 15 -15.53 14.41 37.44
C LEU A 15 -14.58 15.56 37.12
N ALA A 16 -13.44 15.53 37.80
CA ALA A 16 -12.40 16.53 37.72
C ALA A 16 -11.95 16.70 36.27
N ALA A 17 -11.74 17.96 35.90
CA ALA A 17 -11.03 18.37 34.71
C ALA A 17 -9.54 18.07 34.88
N GLU A 18 -9.13 16.81 34.97
CA GLU A 18 -7.73 16.38 34.91
C GLU A 18 -7.67 14.98 34.28
N ASP A 19 -7.82 14.94 32.97
CA ASP A 19 -7.03 14.09 32.07
C ASP A 19 -7.00 14.83 30.74
N GLU A 20 -6.46 16.05 30.80
CA GLU A 20 -5.81 16.64 29.64
C GLU A 20 -4.68 15.67 29.30
N ILE A 21 -4.93 14.73 28.38
CA ILE A 21 -3.88 13.87 27.86
C ILE A 21 -2.90 14.82 27.19
N LEU A 22 -1.85 15.19 27.95
CA LEU A 22 -0.74 16.02 27.54
C LEU A 22 -0.28 15.54 26.16
N LEU A 23 -0.53 16.36 25.14
CA LEU A 23 -0.15 16.12 23.74
C LEU A 23 1.37 15.93 23.55
N ASP A 24 2.16 16.16 24.60
CA ASP A 24 3.62 16.17 24.61
C ASP A 24 4.26 14.85 25.09
N TYR A 25 3.47 13.82 25.44
CA TYR A 25 3.98 12.52 25.90
C TYR A 25 3.38 11.33 25.12
N LEU A 26 3.46 11.36 23.78
CA LEU A 26 3.00 10.22 22.97
C LEU A 26 4.18 9.41 22.41
N PRO A 27 4.22 8.09 22.67
CA PRO A 27 5.37 7.24 22.35
C PRO A 27 5.74 7.27 20.88
N ASN A 28 7.06 7.28 20.65
CA ASN A 28 7.66 7.27 19.33
C ASN A 28 7.00 6.19 18.45
N PRO A 29 6.51 6.56 17.26
CA PRO A 29 5.75 5.68 16.39
C PRO A 29 6.61 4.63 15.70
N PHE A 30 7.84 4.39 16.16
CA PHE A 30 8.69 3.28 15.79
C PHE A 30 9.16 2.44 16.99
N ALA A 31 8.72 2.75 18.22
CA ALA A 31 9.33 2.22 19.44
C ALA A 31 8.67 0.96 20.03
N ALA A 32 7.43 0.62 19.65
CA ALA A 32 6.91 -0.71 19.96
C ALA A 32 7.71 -1.73 19.12
N ASP A 33 8.17 -2.79 19.78
CA ASP A 33 8.99 -3.89 19.24
C ASP A 33 10.51 -3.62 19.12
N ARG A 34 11.00 -2.52 19.72
CA ARG A 34 12.45 -2.26 19.81
C ARG A 34 13.08 -2.87 21.06
N PRO A 35 14.29 -3.43 20.97
CA PRO A 35 15.02 -3.90 22.15
C PRO A 35 15.24 -2.76 23.16
N GLU A 36 15.16 -3.05 24.46
CA GLU A 36 15.33 -2.07 25.55
C GLU A 36 16.66 -1.29 25.50
N TRP A 37 17.67 -1.81 24.77
CA TRP A 37 18.96 -1.17 24.60
C TRP A 37 19.02 -0.11 23.48
N ASP A 38 17.99 0.04 22.64
CA ASP A 38 17.99 1.06 21.58
C ASP A 38 17.96 2.48 22.22
N PRO A 39 18.96 3.35 21.98
CA PRO A 39 18.97 4.72 22.52
C PRO A 39 17.83 5.60 21.99
N PHE A 40 17.04 5.12 21.02
CA PHE A 40 15.80 5.73 20.52
C PHE A 40 14.56 4.87 20.82
N GLY A 41 14.68 3.93 21.76
CA GLY A 41 13.63 3.06 22.32
C GLY A 41 12.58 3.81 23.14
N PRO A 42 11.73 3.13 23.92
CA PRO A 42 10.30 3.40 24.20
C PRO A 42 9.95 4.69 24.95
N ASP A 43 10.89 5.62 25.09
CA ASP A 43 10.69 6.87 25.79
C ASP A 43 9.73 7.80 25.01
N PRO A 44 8.60 8.23 25.60
CA PRO A 44 7.62 9.08 24.92
C PRO A 44 8.11 10.47 24.51
N GLY A 45 9.30 10.86 24.96
CA GLY A 45 9.94 12.13 24.60
C GLY A 45 10.83 12.08 23.36
N SER A 46 11.06 10.91 22.72
CA SER A 46 11.95 10.87 21.56
C SER A 46 11.26 11.44 20.32
N GLN A 47 11.70 12.63 19.89
CA GLN A 47 11.20 13.28 18.68
C GLN A 47 11.54 12.45 17.44
N TYR A 48 10.60 12.40 16.49
CA TYR A 48 10.92 12.00 15.11
C TYR A 48 11.99 12.95 14.56
N LEU A 49 13.22 12.46 14.40
CA LEU A 49 14.31 13.19 13.76
C LEU A 49 14.49 12.64 12.34
N PRO A 50 14.11 13.40 11.29
CA PRO A 50 14.59 13.14 9.95
C PRO A 50 16.13 13.24 9.99
N GLY A 51 16.84 12.14 9.69
CA GLY A 51 18.30 12.13 9.67
C GLY A 51 19.00 11.02 10.48
N ARG A 52 18.33 9.90 10.82
CA ARG A 52 19.07 8.72 11.29
C ARG A 52 20.01 8.22 10.18
N PRO A 53 21.15 7.61 10.54
CA PRO A 53 22.03 7.01 9.54
C PRO A 53 21.29 5.90 8.79
N SER A 54 21.43 5.86 7.46
CA SER A 54 20.78 4.88 6.58
C SER A 54 21.15 3.41 6.87
N TRP A 55 22.12 3.16 7.75
CA TRP A 55 22.53 1.82 8.19
C TRP A 55 21.69 1.25 9.35
N ASP A 56 20.83 2.04 10.00
CA ASP A 56 19.98 1.56 11.08
C ASP A 56 18.79 0.72 10.56
N PRO A 57 18.64 -0.56 10.96
CA PRO A 57 17.59 -1.44 10.48
C PRO A 57 16.17 -1.01 10.88
N TYR A 58 16.01 -0.16 11.90
CA TYR A 58 14.71 0.35 12.35
C TYR A 58 14.36 1.74 11.80
N THR A 59 15.20 2.29 10.91
CA THR A 59 14.89 3.54 10.23
C THR A 59 13.90 3.27 9.09
N PRO A 60 12.74 3.93 9.05
CA PRO A 60 11.85 3.86 7.89
C PRO A 60 12.62 4.36 6.68
N GLY A 61 12.63 3.58 5.61
CA GLY A 61 13.04 4.09 4.31
C GLY A 61 12.10 5.21 3.90
N ILE A 62 12.56 6.10 3.01
CA ILE A 62 11.73 7.21 2.49
C ILE A 62 10.42 6.67 1.85
N GLY A 63 10.44 5.44 1.33
CA GLY A 63 9.26 4.75 0.77
C GLY A 63 8.34 4.07 1.80
N ASP A 64 8.76 3.91 3.05
CA ASP A 64 7.94 3.28 4.11
C ASP A 64 7.09 4.30 4.88
N ILE A 65 7.23 5.58 4.56
CA ILE A 65 6.42 6.64 5.14
C ILE A 65 5.05 6.58 4.45
N PRO A 66 3.96 6.27 5.18
CA PRO A 66 2.64 6.20 4.56
C PRO A 66 2.32 7.53 3.87
N GLN A 67 1.89 7.47 2.62
CA GLN A 67 1.60 8.66 1.82
C GLN A 67 0.09 8.88 1.76
N LEU A 68 -0.34 10.05 2.21
CA LEU A 68 -1.73 10.47 2.09
C LEU A 68 -1.94 11.15 0.73
N VAL A 69 -2.72 10.53 -0.14
CA VAL A 69 -2.96 11.00 -1.51
C VAL A 69 -4.40 11.51 -1.63
N ALA A 70 -4.59 12.74 -2.11
CA ALA A 70 -5.94 13.22 -2.42
C ALA A 70 -6.52 12.43 -3.60
N SER A 71 -7.63 11.73 -3.40
CA SER A 71 -8.25 10.85 -4.41
C SER A 71 -9.74 10.71 -4.13
N ASN A 72 -10.56 10.46 -5.15
CA ASN A 72 -12.00 10.27 -5.01
C ASN A 72 -12.38 8.78 -5.21
N PRO A 73 -12.87 8.07 -4.17
CA PRO A 73 -13.23 6.65 -4.28
C PRO A 73 -14.44 6.41 -5.19
N PHE A 74 -15.27 7.43 -5.39
CA PHE A 74 -16.43 7.37 -6.28
C PHE A 74 -16.12 7.91 -7.67
N SER A 75 -14.83 8.15 -7.95
CA SER A 75 -14.42 8.46 -9.31
C SER A 75 -14.77 7.28 -10.21
N PRO A 76 -15.04 7.52 -11.51
CA PRO A 76 -15.28 6.45 -12.47
C PRO A 76 -14.13 5.42 -12.57
N GLU A 77 -12.93 5.79 -12.12
CA GLU A 77 -11.73 4.95 -12.16
C GLU A 77 -11.75 3.92 -11.03
N GLU A 78 -12.14 4.34 -9.83
CA GLU A 78 -12.21 3.49 -8.63
C GLU A 78 -13.59 2.80 -8.52
N SER A 79 -14.66 3.51 -8.87
CA SER A 79 -16.06 3.03 -8.90
C SER A 79 -16.51 2.31 -7.62
N LEU A 80 -16.00 2.75 -6.46
CA LEU A 80 -16.32 2.14 -5.18
C LEU A 80 -17.71 2.55 -4.69
N SER A 81 -18.30 1.74 -3.82
CA SER A 81 -19.60 2.01 -3.20
C SER A 81 -19.49 1.95 -1.68
N LEU A 82 -20.23 2.81 -0.96
CA LEU A 82 -20.32 2.72 0.49
C LEU A 82 -21.18 1.50 0.87
N ALA A 83 -20.61 0.56 1.64
CA ALA A 83 -21.41 -0.51 2.24
C ALA A 83 -22.23 0.01 3.43
N GLU A 84 -21.72 1.05 4.10
CA GLU A 84 -22.36 1.72 5.22
C GLU A 84 -22.18 3.24 5.07
N GLU A 85 -23.26 4.00 5.18
CA GLU A 85 -23.19 5.47 5.20
C GLU A 85 -23.02 5.99 6.63
N LEU A 86 -21.86 6.55 6.91
CA LEU A 86 -21.57 7.18 8.20
C LEU A 86 -22.05 8.64 8.22
N ARG A 87 -22.57 9.07 9.38
CA ARG A 87 -23.05 10.45 9.58
C ARG A 87 -22.02 11.39 10.20
N SER A 88 -20.81 10.90 10.44
CA SER A 88 -19.73 11.71 11.01
C SER A 88 -19.12 12.66 9.96
N PRO A 89 -18.63 13.84 10.37
CA PRO A 89 -17.99 14.79 9.45
C PRO A 89 -16.67 14.23 8.90
N ASN A 90 -15.94 13.47 9.72
CA ASN A 90 -14.77 12.71 9.33
C ASN A 90 -15.15 11.24 9.23
N GLN A 91 -14.85 10.58 8.12
CA GLN A 91 -15.23 9.19 7.86
C GLN A 91 -14.02 8.41 7.38
N LEU A 92 -13.85 7.20 7.90
CA LEU A 92 -12.77 6.29 7.58
C LEU A 92 -13.37 4.97 7.12
N TYR A 93 -12.84 4.43 6.02
CA TYR A 93 -13.26 3.15 5.46
C TYR A 93 -12.04 2.32 5.05
N LEU A 94 -12.19 1.01 5.09
CA LEU A 94 -11.34 0.03 4.45
C LEU A 94 -11.94 -0.35 3.10
N GLN A 95 -11.12 -0.44 2.06
CA GLN A 95 -11.55 -0.98 0.77
C GLN A 95 -11.59 -2.51 0.81
N SER A 96 -12.74 -3.07 0.50
CA SER A 96 -12.95 -4.51 0.32
C SER A 96 -13.65 -4.77 -1.02
N GLY A 97 -12.85 -5.11 -2.02
CA GLY A 97 -13.33 -5.22 -3.41
C GLY A 97 -13.96 -3.90 -3.88
N PRO A 98 -15.19 -3.91 -4.41
CA PRO A 98 -15.88 -2.70 -4.87
C PRO A 98 -16.54 -1.89 -3.74
N PHE A 99 -16.36 -2.30 -2.47
CA PHE A 99 -17.06 -1.71 -1.33
C PHE A 99 -16.11 -1.03 -0.34
N LEU A 100 -16.61 0.02 0.29
CA LEU A 100 -16.00 0.70 1.43
C LEU A 100 -16.71 0.24 2.70
N VAL A 101 -15.97 -0.42 3.58
CA VAL A 101 -16.46 -1.08 4.81
C VAL A 101 -15.76 -0.51 6.05
N THR A 102 -16.34 -0.72 7.22
CA THR A 102 -15.75 -0.30 8.51
C THR A 102 -14.99 -1.42 9.22
N GLU A 103 -15.13 -2.65 8.75
CA GLU A 103 -14.38 -3.80 9.20
C GLU A 103 -14.06 -4.74 8.04
N GLY A 104 -12.93 -5.44 8.11
CA GLY A 104 -12.57 -6.42 7.09
C GLY A 104 -11.44 -7.34 7.50
N VAL A 105 -11.25 -8.38 6.71
CA VAL A 105 -10.17 -9.34 6.85
C VAL A 105 -9.30 -9.29 5.60
N ILE A 106 -7.99 -9.19 5.77
CA ILE A 106 -7.04 -9.29 4.67
C ILE A 106 -6.02 -10.41 4.90
N GLY A 107 -5.45 -10.95 3.83
CA GLY A 107 -4.35 -11.89 3.92
C GLY A 107 -3.05 -11.23 4.36
N LEU A 108 -2.27 -11.92 5.19
CA LEU A 108 -0.89 -11.56 5.49
C LEU A 108 -0.10 -11.36 4.18
N GLY A 109 0.73 -10.33 4.11
CA GLY A 109 1.49 -9.94 2.92
C GLY A 109 0.64 -9.39 1.78
N SER A 110 -0.61 -8.99 2.01
CA SER A 110 -1.46 -8.36 0.99
C SER A 110 -1.52 -6.84 1.16
N PRO A 111 -1.60 -6.08 0.06
CA PRO A 111 -1.83 -4.65 0.11
C PRO A 111 -3.29 -4.34 0.50
N TYR A 112 -3.51 -3.27 1.24
CA TYR A 112 -4.84 -2.72 1.51
C TYR A 112 -4.86 -1.21 1.33
N THR A 113 -6.07 -0.68 1.20
CA THR A 113 -6.29 0.76 1.03
C THR A 113 -7.32 1.25 2.04
N LEU A 114 -6.96 2.33 2.74
CA LEU A 114 -7.86 3.09 3.60
C LEU A 114 -8.31 4.36 2.87
N TRP A 115 -9.60 4.66 3.00
CA TRP A 115 -10.23 5.86 2.44
C TRP A 115 -10.70 6.78 3.55
N LEU A 116 -10.20 8.01 3.53
CA LEU A 116 -10.45 9.03 4.53
C LEU A 116 -11.25 10.17 3.90
N TYR A 117 -12.49 10.37 4.34
CA TYR A 117 -13.20 11.61 4.07
C TYR A 117 -12.92 12.62 5.17
N VAL A 118 -12.19 13.67 4.83
CA VAL A 118 -11.89 14.79 5.72
C VAL A 118 -12.97 15.84 5.57
N GLY A 119 -13.72 16.10 6.64
CA GLY A 119 -14.82 17.07 6.66
C GLY A 119 -14.38 18.51 6.94
N SER A 120 -13.21 18.71 7.54
CA SER A 120 -12.67 20.03 7.93
C SER A 120 -11.20 20.16 7.54
N TRP A 121 -10.83 21.34 7.05
CA TRP A 121 -9.45 21.72 6.79
C TRP A 121 -8.63 21.81 8.09
N GLY A 122 -7.33 21.53 8.02
CA GLY A 122 -6.44 21.60 9.17
C GLY A 122 -5.35 20.53 9.15
N PRO A 123 -4.59 20.37 10.26
CA PRO A 123 -3.67 19.25 10.41
C PRO A 123 -4.45 17.93 10.51
N LEU A 124 -3.83 16.85 10.03
CA LEU A 124 -4.39 15.51 10.09
C LEU A 124 -3.39 14.55 10.71
N SER A 125 -3.84 13.75 11.69
CA SER A 125 -3.08 12.60 12.18
C SER A 125 -3.87 11.31 11.98
N VAL A 126 -3.21 10.27 11.48
CA VAL A 126 -3.76 8.91 11.38
C VAL A 126 -3.11 8.05 12.45
N TYR A 127 -3.92 7.19 13.07
CA TYR A 127 -3.53 6.30 14.15
C TYR A 127 -3.90 4.87 13.80
N ASP A 128 -3.12 3.94 14.34
CA ASP A 128 -3.36 2.50 14.34
C ASP A 128 -3.14 1.95 15.75
N GLY A 129 -4.14 1.31 16.34
CA GLY A 129 -4.06 0.82 17.73
C GLY A 129 -3.78 1.94 18.76
N GLY A 130 -4.05 3.21 18.41
CA GLY A 130 -3.73 4.39 19.22
C GLY A 130 -2.35 5.02 18.95
N ARG A 131 -1.49 4.38 18.15
CA ARG A 131 -0.17 4.87 17.73
C ARG A 131 -0.30 5.74 16.47
N ARG A 132 0.28 6.94 16.45
CA ARG A 132 0.23 7.82 15.27
C ARG A 132 1.14 7.31 14.16
N ILE A 133 0.59 6.94 13.02
CA ILE A 133 1.34 6.41 11.86
C ILE A 133 1.59 7.46 10.76
N LEU A 134 0.79 8.53 10.74
CA LEU A 134 0.92 9.61 9.76
C LEU A 134 0.58 10.94 10.41
N TYR A 135 1.35 11.98 10.05
CA TYR A 135 1.03 13.37 10.36
C TYR A 135 1.20 14.23 9.12
N GLN A 136 0.11 14.86 8.70
CA GLN A 136 0.10 15.84 7.63
C GLN A 136 -0.19 17.22 8.22
N ARG A 137 0.72 18.17 8.01
CA ARG A 137 0.60 19.54 8.55
C ARG A 137 -0.66 20.24 8.08
N PHE A 138 -1.14 19.91 6.89
CA PHE A 138 -2.30 20.53 6.29
C PHE A 138 -3.01 19.62 5.28
N VAL A 139 -4.31 19.47 5.44
CA VAL A 139 -5.24 18.86 4.49
C VAL A 139 -6.44 19.78 4.27
N THR A 140 -7.08 19.65 3.12
CA THR A 140 -8.34 20.32 2.78
C THR A 140 -9.51 19.35 2.97
N ARG A 141 -10.74 19.87 2.90
CA ARG A 141 -11.92 19.01 2.83
C ARG A 141 -11.88 18.15 1.57
N GLY A 142 -12.15 16.86 1.70
CA GLY A 142 -12.14 15.95 0.56
C GLY A 142 -11.79 14.51 0.93
N TRP A 143 -11.77 13.67 -0.09
CA TRP A 143 -11.37 12.29 0.03
C TRP A 143 -9.85 12.14 -0.13
N TYR A 144 -9.30 11.25 0.68
CA TYR A 144 -7.89 10.87 0.68
C TYR A 144 -7.78 9.35 0.72
N ARG A 145 -6.70 8.87 0.12
CA ARG A 145 -6.31 7.48 0.04
C ARG A 145 -5.01 7.28 0.81
N LEU A 146 -4.94 6.19 1.56
CA LEU A 146 -3.74 5.74 2.26
C LEU A 146 -3.56 4.25 1.98
N ASP A 147 -2.49 3.91 1.28
CA ASP A 147 -2.15 2.51 0.97
C ASP A 147 -1.22 1.94 2.04
N GLY A 148 -1.44 0.67 2.36
CA GLY A 148 -0.65 -0.08 3.33
C GLY A 148 -0.46 -1.54 2.90
N TYR A 149 0.34 -2.25 3.68
CA TYR A 149 0.63 -3.66 3.47
C TYR A 149 0.49 -4.40 4.80
N ALA A 150 -0.15 -5.57 4.78
CA ALA A 150 -0.31 -6.41 5.97
C ALA A 150 1.01 -7.14 6.26
N GLU A 151 2.01 -6.44 6.78
CA GLU A 151 3.36 -7.00 7.00
C GLU A 151 3.43 -7.98 8.16
N THR A 152 2.54 -7.85 9.16
CA THR A 152 2.48 -8.70 10.35
C THR A 152 1.11 -9.33 10.54
N LEU A 153 1.05 -10.46 11.25
CA LEU A 153 -0.19 -11.15 11.60
C LEU A 153 -0.90 -10.50 12.81
N GLU A 154 -0.98 -9.18 12.81
CA GLU A 154 -1.60 -8.40 13.87
C GLU A 154 -2.91 -7.79 13.41
N ALA A 155 -3.83 -7.60 14.35
CA ALA A 155 -5.06 -6.88 14.07
C ALA A 155 -4.81 -5.38 14.20
N HIS A 156 -5.28 -4.62 13.23
CA HIS A 156 -5.15 -3.17 13.17
C HIS A 156 -6.46 -2.49 13.53
N ARG A 157 -6.35 -1.30 14.12
CA ARG A 157 -7.50 -0.45 14.45
C ARG A 157 -7.22 0.99 14.08
N TYR A 158 -7.64 1.38 12.89
CA TYR A 158 -7.38 2.70 12.35
C TYR A 158 -8.38 3.75 12.83
N GLN A 159 -7.87 4.95 13.08
CA GLN A 159 -8.67 6.15 13.31
C GLN A 159 -7.85 7.36 12.89
N PHE A 160 -8.47 8.40 12.35
CA PHE A 160 -7.79 9.68 12.14
C PHE A 160 -8.51 10.83 12.83
N ASN A 161 -7.78 11.91 13.08
CA ASN A 161 -8.33 13.16 13.59
C ASN A 161 -7.92 14.35 12.71
N THR A 162 -8.82 15.33 12.67
CA THR A 162 -8.51 16.71 12.33
C THR A 162 -9.03 17.58 13.48
N SER A 163 -9.95 18.52 13.23
CA SER A 163 -10.71 19.22 14.28
C SER A 163 -11.62 18.28 15.08
N THR A 164 -12.04 17.16 14.49
CA THR A 164 -12.87 16.12 15.12
C THR A 164 -12.31 14.73 14.79
N ARG A 165 -12.69 13.72 15.56
CA ARG A 165 -12.31 12.33 15.30
C ARG A 165 -13.21 11.70 14.22
N SER A 166 -12.64 10.79 13.45
CA SER A 166 -13.39 9.87 12.59
C SER A 166 -13.93 8.67 13.39
N ASN A 167 -14.75 7.83 12.74
CA ASN A 167 -15.01 6.47 13.21
C ASN A 167 -13.71 5.63 13.26
N ALA A 168 -13.78 4.49 13.96
CA ALA A 168 -12.72 3.50 13.90
C ALA A 168 -12.97 2.49 12.77
N VAL A 169 -11.90 1.97 12.19
CA VAL A 169 -11.93 0.86 11.24
C VAL A 169 -11.11 -0.30 11.77
N ALA A 170 -11.69 -1.50 11.79
CA ALA A 170 -11.02 -2.72 12.24
C ALA A 170 -10.53 -3.54 11.05
N LEU A 171 -9.24 -3.87 11.01
CA LEU A 171 -8.66 -4.73 9.99
C LEU A 171 -8.01 -5.93 10.67
N SER A 172 -8.57 -7.12 10.43
CA SER A 172 -7.96 -8.37 10.89
C SER A 172 -7.06 -8.94 9.80
N VAL A 173 -5.88 -9.43 10.18
CA VAL A 173 -4.98 -10.11 9.24
C VAL A 173 -5.11 -11.62 9.43
N SER A 174 -5.51 -12.30 8.36
CA SER A 174 -5.56 -13.76 8.29
C SER A 174 -4.21 -14.32 7.83
N SER A 175 -3.92 -15.56 8.19
CA SER A 175 -2.67 -16.21 7.80
C SER A 175 -2.50 -16.43 6.30
N ALA A 176 -3.54 -16.26 5.47
CA ALA A 176 -3.50 -16.47 4.01
C ALA A 176 -2.85 -17.80 3.55
N GLY A 177 -2.87 -18.84 4.40
CA GLY A 177 -2.23 -20.13 4.16
C GLY A 177 -0.73 -20.19 4.47
N TYR A 178 -0.12 -19.09 4.94
CA TYR A 178 1.27 -19.07 5.39
C TYR A 178 1.47 -19.96 6.64
N PRO A 179 2.65 -20.61 6.77
CA PRO A 179 2.97 -21.43 7.93
C PRO A 179 3.32 -20.54 9.14
N THR A 180 2.32 -20.15 9.92
CA THR A 180 2.46 -19.21 11.07
C THR A 180 3.20 -19.77 12.29
N GLY A 181 3.83 -20.94 12.17
CA GLY A 181 4.73 -21.48 13.18
C GLY A 181 6.12 -20.85 13.16
N TYR A 182 6.39 -19.96 12.20
CA TYR A 182 7.67 -19.32 11.99
C TYR A 182 7.58 -17.80 12.10
N GLY A 183 8.65 -17.14 12.51
CA GLY A 183 8.74 -15.68 12.62
C GLY A 183 8.79 -14.95 11.27
N LEU A 184 9.33 -15.57 10.22
CA LEU A 184 9.30 -15.05 8.84
C LEU A 184 8.64 -16.06 7.91
N VAL A 185 7.67 -15.60 7.12
CA VAL A 185 6.98 -16.40 6.11
C VAL A 185 6.99 -15.69 4.76
N GLY A 186 6.89 -16.47 3.69
CA GLY A 186 6.78 -15.90 2.35
C GLY A 186 6.36 -16.94 1.32
N ARG A 187 6.24 -16.48 0.07
CA ARG A 187 5.76 -17.31 -1.03
C ARG A 187 6.57 -17.05 -2.29
N VAL A 188 6.87 -18.12 -3.02
CA VAL A 188 7.51 -18.10 -4.34
C VAL A 188 6.50 -18.61 -5.36
N VAL A 189 6.26 -17.82 -6.41
CA VAL A 189 5.30 -18.13 -7.47
C VAL A 189 5.92 -17.94 -8.85
N ASP A 190 5.34 -18.56 -9.87
CA ASP A 190 5.63 -18.26 -11.27
C ASP A 190 4.88 -17.00 -11.73
N VAL A 191 5.12 -16.57 -12.97
CA VAL A 191 4.43 -15.43 -13.60
C VAL A 191 2.91 -15.58 -13.69
N TYR A 192 2.39 -16.79 -13.54
CA TYR A 192 0.95 -17.11 -13.56
C TYR A 192 0.36 -17.20 -12.15
N GLY A 193 1.16 -16.99 -11.10
CA GLY A 193 0.74 -17.05 -9.70
C GLY A 193 0.70 -18.46 -9.10
N ASN A 194 1.12 -19.48 -9.85
CA ASN A 194 1.24 -20.85 -9.34
C ASN A 194 2.44 -20.95 -8.40
N GLY A 195 2.29 -21.68 -7.31
CA GLY A 195 3.40 -21.90 -6.38
C GLY A 195 4.54 -22.66 -7.03
N VAL A 196 5.78 -22.20 -6.84
CA VAL A 196 6.97 -22.93 -7.30
C VAL A 196 7.44 -23.85 -6.19
N PRO A 197 7.29 -25.18 -6.32
CA PRO A 197 7.67 -26.12 -5.26
C PRO A 197 9.19 -26.38 -5.24
N GLY A 198 9.75 -26.59 -4.05
CA GLY A 198 11.15 -26.96 -3.88
C GLY A 198 12.17 -25.85 -4.20
N ALA A 199 11.72 -24.62 -4.41
CA ALA A 199 12.62 -23.48 -4.61
C ALA A 199 13.43 -23.22 -3.33
N LEU A 200 14.75 -23.14 -3.47
CA LEU A 200 15.67 -22.81 -2.39
C LEU A 200 15.58 -21.31 -2.11
N VAL A 201 15.05 -20.95 -0.96
CA VAL A 201 14.91 -19.57 -0.51
C VAL A 201 16.11 -19.22 0.35
N ARG A 202 16.88 -18.20 -0.04
CA ARG A 202 17.98 -17.63 0.75
C ARG A 202 17.55 -16.32 1.38
N ILE A 203 17.76 -16.20 2.69
CA ILE A 203 17.39 -15.04 3.50
C ILE A 203 18.69 -14.44 4.03
N ALA A 204 19.11 -13.31 3.48
CA ALA A 204 20.36 -12.64 3.82
C ALA A 204 20.08 -11.37 4.62
N GLY A 205 20.55 -11.34 5.87
CA GLY A 205 20.47 -10.19 6.75
C GLY A 205 21.59 -9.20 6.47
N SER A 206 21.31 -7.91 6.63
CA SER A 206 22.30 -6.83 6.44
C SER A 206 23.52 -6.93 7.36
N GLY A 207 23.38 -7.58 8.52
CA GLY A 207 24.45 -7.83 9.49
C GLY A 207 25.31 -9.07 9.23
N GLY A 208 25.15 -9.76 8.09
CA GLY A 208 26.02 -10.89 7.69
C GLY A 208 25.51 -12.30 8.04
N GLY A 209 24.25 -12.44 8.48
CA GLY A 209 23.60 -13.75 8.66
C GLY A 209 22.89 -14.22 7.39
N THR A 210 23.10 -15.48 6.98
CA THR A 210 22.37 -16.10 5.87
C THR A 210 21.65 -17.35 6.33
N PHE A 211 20.38 -17.46 5.99
CA PHE A 211 19.52 -18.61 6.30
C PHE A 211 18.97 -19.17 4.99
N SER A 212 18.62 -20.46 4.99
CA SER A 212 18.02 -21.09 3.82
C SER A 212 16.88 -22.02 4.21
N THR A 213 15.81 -21.98 3.43
CA THR A 213 14.66 -22.90 3.54
C THR A 213 14.18 -23.27 2.13
N ALA A 214 13.22 -24.18 2.02
CA ALA A 214 12.66 -24.57 0.73
C ALA A 214 11.14 -24.39 0.71
N THR A 215 10.58 -24.10 -0.45
CA THR A 215 9.14 -23.95 -0.62
C THR A 215 8.41 -25.30 -0.65
N ASN A 216 7.18 -25.31 -0.13
CA ASN A 216 6.26 -26.45 -0.22
C ASN A 216 5.58 -26.55 -1.59
N ALA A 217 4.67 -27.52 -1.75
CA ALA A 217 3.94 -27.77 -2.99
C ALA A 217 3.16 -26.56 -3.53
N GLN A 218 2.74 -25.64 -2.66
CA GLN A 218 1.98 -24.43 -3.00
C GLN A 218 2.85 -23.16 -3.04
N GLY A 219 4.18 -23.32 -2.94
CA GLY A 219 5.16 -22.24 -3.02
C GLY A 219 5.42 -21.49 -1.70
N TYR A 220 4.80 -21.89 -0.59
CA TYR A 220 5.00 -21.23 0.70
C TYR A 220 6.26 -21.71 1.39
N TYR A 221 6.92 -20.81 2.12
CA TYR A 221 8.04 -21.11 2.99
C TYR A 221 7.88 -20.38 4.33
N GLY A 222 8.60 -20.88 5.34
CA GLY A 222 8.73 -20.24 6.64
C GLY A 222 10.09 -20.55 7.26
N MET A 223 10.60 -19.62 8.06
CA MET A 223 11.86 -19.74 8.78
C MET A 223 11.87 -18.83 10.01
N ASP A 224 12.41 -19.32 11.13
CA ASP A 224 12.72 -18.45 12.26
C ASP A 224 14.04 -17.74 12.03
N VAL A 225 13.98 -16.41 11.99
CA VAL A 225 15.15 -15.54 11.90
C VAL A 225 15.04 -14.45 12.97
N PRO A 226 16.18 -13.91 13.45
CA PRO A 226 16.16 -12.78 14.37
C PRO A 226 15.41 -11.57 13.80
N SER A 227 14.99 -10.65 14.67
CA SER A 227 14.40 -9.39 14.23
C SER A 227 15.41 -8.57 13.42
N GLY A 228 14.99 -8.03 12.28
CA GLY A 228 15.85 -7.27 11.39
C GLY A 228 15.33 -7.18 9.95
N THR A 229 16.11 -6.54 9.09
CA THR A 229 15.80 -6.40 7.66
C THR A 229 16.59 -7.41 6.84
N TYR A 230 15.90 -8.09 5.94
CA TYR A 230 16.43 -9.17 5.13
C TYR A 230 16.16 -8.93 3.64
N THR A 231 17.13 -9.31 2.81
CA THR A 231 16.90 -9.56 1.39
C THR A 231 16.61 -11.04 1.22
N VAL A 232 15.51 -11.35 0.55
CA VAL A 232 15.07 -12.72 0.29
C VAL A 232 15.20 -13.01 -1.20
N THR A 233 15.93 -14.06 -1.56
CA THR A 233 16.05 -14.56 -2.94
C THR A 233 15.55 -15.98 -3.02
N ALA A 234 15.08 -16.39 -4.20
CA ALA A 234 14.75 -17.77 -4.50
C ALA A 234 15.65 -18.29 -5.63
N GLU A 235 15.99 -19.57 -5.57
CA GLU A 235 16.79 -20.28 -6.56
C GLU A 235 16.09 -21.61 -6.86
N THR A 236 15.75 -21.86 -8.13
CA THR A 236 15.37 -23.19 -8.60
C THR A 236 15.80 -23.37 -10.05
N GLU A 237 16.04 -24.60 -10.47
CA GLU A 237 16.36 -24.91 -11.86
C GLU A 237 15.22 -24.46 -12.78
N GLY A 238 15.57 -23.81 -13.90
CA GLY A 238 14.60 -23.36 -14.89
C GLY A 238 13.81 -22.11 -14.51
N PHE A 239 14.18 -21.36 -13.46
CA PHE A 239 13.56 -20.06 -13.14
C PHE A 239 14.61 -18.98 -12.82
N ALA A 240 14.30 -17.75 -13.21
CA ALA A 240 14.99 -16.53 -12.77
C ALA A 240 14.05 -15.74 -11.84
N PHE A 241 14.56 -15.32 -10.68
CA PHE A 241 13.79 -14.62 -9.65
C PHE A 241 14.36 -13.23 -9.36
N ASN A 242 13.46 -12.30 -9.08
CA ASN A 242 13.84 -11.00 -8.51
C ASN A 242 13.87 -11.10 -6.98
N PRO A 243 14.89 -10.51 -6.31
CA PRO A 243 14.93 -10.45 -4.86
C PRO A 243 13.73 -9.67 -4.30
N SER A 244 13.24 -10.08 -3.14
CA SER A 244 12.32 -9.29 -2.31
C SER A 244 13.02 -8.84 -1.02
N THR A 245 12.37 -7.94 -0.28
CA THR A 245 12.79 -7.54 1.06
C THR A 245 11.77 -7.99 2.09
N ALA A 246 12.21 -8.18 3.33
CA ALA A 246 11.38 -8.53 4.46
C ALA A 246 11.86 -7.84 5.74
N ARG A 247 10.92 -7.46 6.61
CA ARG A 247 11.19 -6.92 7.94
C ARG A 247 10.62 -7.88 8.98
N VAL A 248 11.49 -8.38 9.86
CA VAL A 248 11.13 -9.36 10.88
C VAL A 248 11.06 -8.68 12.24
N TRP A 249 9.93 -8.87 12.91
CA TRP A 249 9.65 -8.32 14.23
C TRP A 249 9.65 -9.45 15.26
N THR A 250 10.09 -9.14 16.49
CA THR A 250 10.11 -10.14 17.57
C THR A 250 8.68 -10.39 18.07
N GLY A 251 8.35 -11.66 18.35
CA GLY A 251 7.06 -12.02 18.96
C GLY A 251 5.83 -12.01 18.03
N THR A 252 6.02 -11.81 16.72
CA THR A 252 4.96 -11.81 15.71
C THR A 252 5.40 -12.55 14.43
N VAL A 253 4.47 -12.75 13.50
CA VAL A 253 4.75 -13.39 12.20
C VAL A 253 4.85 -12.31 11.14
N SER A 254 6.02 -12.16 10.53
CA SER A 254 6.30 -11.22 9.46
C SER A 254 6.20 -11.86 8.08
N ALA A 255 5.65 -11.13 7.11
CA ALA A 255 5.57 -11.54 5.71
C ALA A 255 6.69 -10.92 4.86
N ALA A 256 7.39 -11.75 4.08
CA ALA A 256 8.21 -11.27 2.96
C ALA A 256 7.34 -10.93 1.75
N GLY A 257 7.80 -9.97 0.94
CA GLY A 257 7.22 -9.75 -0.39
C GLY A 257 7.25 -11.03 -1.23
N THR A 258 6.19 -11.26 -2.02
CA THR A 258 6.09 -12.43 -2.89
C THR A 258 7.19 -12.40 -3.95
N ILE A 259 7.94 -13.49 -4.05
CA ILE A 259 8.98 -13.65 -5.07
C ILE A 259 8.34 -14.26 -6.31
N VAL A 260 8.44 -13.55 -7.44
CA VAL A 260 7.89 -13.99 -8.73
C VAL A 260 9.04 -14.45 -9.62
N GLY A 261 8.93 -15.67 -10.13
CA GLY A 261 9.90 -16.28 -11.04
C GLY A 261 9.40 -16.33 -12.47
N SER A 262 10.27 -15.98 -13.42
CA SER A 262 10.07 -16.26 -14.84
C SER A 262 10.83 -17.51 -15.22
N ALA A 263 10.28 -18.32 -16.13
CA ALA A 263 10.98 -19.51 -16.62
C ALA A 263 12.30 -19.09 -17.30
N ALA A 264 13.42 -19.62 -16.82
CA ALA A 264 14.72 -19.46 -17.46
C ALA A 264 14.71 -20.37 -18.71
N ALA A 265 14.71 -19.76 -19.90
CA ALA A 265 14.75 -20.51 -21.15
C ALA A 265 15.94 -21.49 -21.16
N TRP A 266 15.67 -22.77 -21.41
CA TRP A 266 16.70 -23.77 -21.64
C TRP A 266 17.31 -23.49 -23.01
N SER A 267 18.46 -22.82 -23.08
CA SER A 267 19.23 -22.81 -24.32
C SER A 267 20.72 -22.65 -24.06
N ASP A 268 21.48 -23.59 -24.60
CA ASP A 268 22.91 -23.54 -24.88
C ASP A 268 23.29 -22.32 -25.75
N LEU A 269 23.12 -21.10 -25.26
CA LEU A 269 23.56 -19.89 -25.94
C LEU A 269 24.91 -19.41 -25.34
N PRO A 270 25.88 -19.03 -26.20
CA PRO A 270 27.16 -18.51 -25.75
C PRO A 270 26.96 -17.29 -24.84
N ALA A 271 27.83 -17.15 -23.83
CA ALA A 271 27.88 -16.00 -22.94
C ALA A 271 27.88 -14.70 -23.75
N GLY A 272 26.78 -13.94 -23.68
CA GLY A 272 26.64 -12.65 -24.36
C GLY A 272 25.33 -12.40 -25.10
N SER A 273 24.38 -13.34 -25.17
CA SER A 273 23.07 -13.10 -25.80
C SER A 273 21.94 -13.05 -24.77
N SER A 274 21.65 -11.84 -24.28
CA SER A 274 20.44 -11.52 -23.52
C SER A 274 19.30 -11.23 -24.49
N SER A 275 18.55 -12.24 -24.94
CA SER A 275 17.23 -12.00 -25.51
C SER A 275 16.18 -12.22 -24.41
N LYS A 276 16.02 -11.21 -23.56
CA LYS A 276 14.78 -10.98 -22.80
C LYS A 276 13.65 -11.09 -23.83
N GLU A 277 12.83 -12.13 -23.79
CA GLU A 277 11.67 -12.22 -24.69
C GLU A 277 10.74 -11.05 -24.34
N ALA A 278 10.82 -9.98 -25.12
CA ALA A 278 9.95 -8.83 -24.95
C ALA A 278 8.49 -9.28 -25.11
N GLY A 279 7.60 -8.77 -24.27
CA GLY A 279 6.17 -8.82 -24.53
C GLY A 279 5.75 -7.60 -25.33
N TRP A 280 4.45 -7.47 -25.58
CA TRP A 280 3.92 -6.22 -26.11
C TRP A 280 2.66 -5.79 -25.39
N LEU A 281 2.48 -4.49 -25.28
CA LEU A 281 1.24 -3.85 -24.87
C LEU A 281 0.45 -3.48 -26.12
N GLU A 282 -0.82 -3.82 -26.15
CA GLU A 282 -1.77 -3.37 -27.17
C GLU A 282 -3.06 -2.88 -26.52
N GLY A 283 -3.81 -2.04 -27.22
CA GLY A 283 -5.08 -1.56 -26.72
C GLY A 283 -5.64 -0.41 -27.54
N ALA A 284 -6.77 0.12 -27.11
CA ALA A 284 -7.38 1.29 -27.72
C ALA A 284 -7.56 2.42 -26.70
N VAL A 285 -7.29 3.65 -27.15
CA VAL A 285 -7.67 4.87 -26.42
C VAL A 285 -9.00 5.35 -26.98
N THR A 286 -10.02 5.32 -26.12
CA THR A 286 -11.40 5.70 -26.48
C THR A 286 -11.92 6.77 -25.52
N ASP A 287 -12.98 7.48 -25.89
CA ASP A 287 -13.76 8.27 -24.94
C ASP A 287 -14.74 7.37 -24.18
N LYS A 288 -15.45 7.95 -23.19
CA LYS A 288 -16.46 7.21 -22.43
C LYS A 288 -17.64 6.68 -23.23
N ALA A 289 -17.91 7.23 -24.40
CA ALA A 289 -18.94 6.73 -25.31
C ALA A 289 -18.42 5.59 -26.20
N GLY A 290 -17.14 5.21 -26.04
CA GLY A 290 -16.47 4.18 -26.84
C GLY A 290 -15.97 4.71 -28.19
N ALA A 291 -16.03 6.02 -28.46
CA ALA A 291 -15.49 6.58 -29.68
C ALA A 291 -13.95 6.61 -29.61
N PRO A 292 -13.23 6.24 -30.68
CA PRO A 292 -11.77 6.25 -30.67
C PRO A 292 -11.23 7.68 -30.51
N ILE A 293 -10.07 7.80 -29.87
CA ILE A 293 -9.32 9.05 -29.74
C ILE A 293 -8.01 8.91 -30.53
N PRO A 294 -8.00 9.31 -31.82
CA PRO A 294 -6.79 9.32 -32.63
C PRO A 294 -5.77 10.35 -32.17
N GLY A 295 -4.49 10.05 -32.33
CA GLY A 295 -3.42 10.98 -31.99
C GLY A 295 -3.19 11.17 -30.49
N ALA A 296 -3.78 10.34 -29.64
CA ALA A 296 -3.49 10.32 -28.21
C ALA A 296 -2.08 9.77 -27.97
N THR A 297 -1.30 10.44 -27.12
CA THR A 297 0.03 9.98 -26.70
C THR A 297 -0.11 9.06 -25.49
N VAL A 298 0.16 7.78 -25.67
CA VAL A 298 0.27 6.79 -24.59
C VAL A 298 1.70 6.79 -24.08
N ARG A 299 1.90 7.15 -22.81
CA ARG A 299 3.19 7.19 -22.14
C ARG A 299 3.32 6.03 -21.17
N VAL A 300 4.41 5.27 -21.31
CA VAL A 300 4.76 4.11 -20.48
C VAL A 300 5.98 4.48 -19.62
N ASP A 301 5.89 4.21 -18.32
CA ASP A 301 6.92 4.45 -17.29
C ASP A 301 7.46 5.88 -17.26
N GLY A 302 6.65 6.83 -17.70
CA GLY A 302 7.01 8.25 -17.74
C GLY A 302 8.00 8.65 -18.84
N ILE A 303 8.58 7.70 -19.58
CA ILE A 303 9.70 7.96 -20.51
C ILE A 303 9.43 7.48 -21.95
N PHE A 304 8.71 6.38 -22.14
CA PHE A 304 8.45 5.81 -23.46
C PHE A 304 7.08 6.27 -23.95
N THR A 305 6.94 6.66 -25.23
CA THR A 305 5.66 7.15 -25.76
C THR A 305 5.34 6.53 -27.11
N VAL A 306 4.07 6.15 -27.29
CA VAL A 306 3.48 5.77 -28.57
C VAL A 306 2.24 6.61 -28.84
N THR A 307 1.87 6.78 -30.11
CA THR A 307 0.70 7.57 -30.51
C THR A 307 -0.36 6.65 -31.09
N THR A 308 -1.62 6.88 -30.75
CA THR A 308 -2.74 6.09 -31.27
C THR A 308 -3.02 6.38 -32.75
N ASP A 309 -3.46 5.35 -33.46
CA ASP A 309 -3.88 5.45 -34.87
C ASP A 309 -5.31 6.02 -35.03
N GLN A 310 -5.86 5.93 -36.25
CA GLN A 310 -7.20 6.45 -36.56
C GLN A 310 -8.35 5.71 -35.87
N ASP A 311 -8.12 4.47 -35.44
CA ASP A 311 -9.06 3.66 -34.67
C ASP A 311 -8.79 3.78 -33.16
N GLY A 312 -7.91 4.71 -32.76
CA GLY A 312 -7.49 4.90 -31.37
C GLY A 312 -6.58 3.77 -30.88
N ALA A 313 -6.17 2.83 -31.73
CA ALA A 313 -5.37 1.69 -31.34
C ALA A 313 -3.91 2.08 -31.13
N TYR A 314 -3.24 1.40 -30.20
CA TYR A 314 -1.82 1.55 -29.93
C TYR A 314 -1.16 0.20 -29.68
N TRP A 315 0.14 0.16 -29.94
CA TRP A 315 0.98 -1.01 -29.72
C TRP A 315 2.38 -0.57 -29.26
N ALA A 316 2.97 -1.29 -28.29
CA ALA A 316 4.31 -1.04 -27.78
C ALA A 316 5.00 -2.35 -27.38
N ALA A 317 6.17 -2.65 -27.95
CA ALA A 317 7.05 -3.68 -27.41
C ALA A 317 7.62 -3.21 -26.06
N LEU A 318 7.45 -4.02 -25.03
CA LEU A 318 7.87 -3.71 -23.68
C LEU A 318 8.59 -4.90 -23.06
N ASP A 319 9.50 -4.55 -22.18
CA ASP A 319 10.17 -5.50 -21.32
C ASP A 319 9.15 -6.23 -20.41
N PRO A 320 9.38 -7.50 -20.02
CA PRO A 320 8.49 -8.15 -19.08
C PRO A 320 8.49 -7.49 -17.70
N GLY A 321 7.32 -7.35 -17.09
CA GLY A 321 7.15 -6.71 -15.79
C GLY A 321 5.88 -5.88 -15.68
N TRP A 322 5.71 -5.20 -14.55
CA TRP A 322 4.63 -4.23 -14.36
C TRP A 322 5.03 -2.88 -14.93
N HIS A 323 4.20 -2.34 -15.82
CA HIS A 323 4.39 -1.04 -16.44
C HIS A 323 3.29 -0.08 -16.05
N SER A 324 3.65 1.18 -15.81
CA SER A 324 2.72 2.27 -15.59
C SER A 324 2.40 2.96 -16.92
N VAL A 325 1.13 3.12 -17.25
CA VAL A 325 0.66 3.61 -18.55
C VAL A 325 -0.30 4.77 -18.33
N VAL A 326 -0.09 5.88 -19.03
CA VAL A 326 -0.98 7.04 -19.00
C VAL A 326 -1.12 7.62 -20.39
N ALA A 327 -2.34 7.91 -20.83
CA ALA A 327 -2.59 8.57 -22.11
C ALA A 327 -2.71 10.09 -21.96
N TYR A 328 -2.45 10.80 -23.04
CA TYR A 328 -2.61 12.25 -23.15
C TYR A 328 -3.24 12.59 -24.49
N ALA A 329 -4.31 13.38 -24.46
CA ALA A 329 -4.94 13.94 -25.66
C ALA A 329 -5.57 15.28 -25.29
N VAL A 330 -5.49 16.24 -26.20
CA VAL A 330 -6.04 17.59 -25.98
C VAL A 330 -7.54 17.50 -25.74
N GLY A 331 -8.02 18.13 -24.66
CA GLY A 331 -9.44 18.13 -24.31
C GLY A 331 -9.90 16.84 -23.63
N TYR A 332 -9.00 15.93 -23.24
CA TYR A 332 -9.31 14.74 -22.47
C TYR A 332 -8.43 14.65 -21.22
N LYS A 333 -8.99 14.08 -20.15
CA LYS A 333 -8.25 13.62 -18.98
C LYS A 333 -8.26 12.09 -18.95
N PHE A 334 -7.10 11.53 -18.64
CA PHE A 334 -6.87 10.10 -18.50
C PHE A 334 -6.23 9.85 -17.14
N SER A 335 -6.51 8.69 -16.57
CA SER A 335 -5.82 8.19 -15.39
C SER A 335 -4.68 7.25 -15.77
N SER A 336 -3.77 7.08 -14.82
CA SER A 336 -2.72 6.08 -14.91
C SER A 336 -3.32 4.70 -14.64
N ALA A 337 -2.96 3.74 -15.48
CA ALA A 337 -3.24 2.33 -15.26
C ALA A 337 -1.92 1.55 -15.17
N SER A 338 -1.96 0.37 -14.57
CA SER A 338 -0.84 -0.56 -14.56
C SER A 338 -1.20 -1.83 -15.31
N VAL A 339 -0.27 -2.34 -16.10
CA VAL A 339 -0.43 -3.57 -16.88
C VAL A 339 0.82 -4.41 -16.72
N GLN A 340 0.63 -5.72 -16.59
CA GLN A 340 1.73 -6.66 -16.58
C GLN A 340 2.02 -7.10 -18.00
N ILE A 341 3.27 -6.93 -18.44
CA ILE A 341 3.77 -7.41 -19.73
C ILE A 341 4.35 -8.80 -19.53
N ILE A 342 3.74 -9.76 -20.21
CA ILE A 342 4.12 -11.17 -20.18
C ILE A 342 5.13 -11.44 -21.31
N PRO A 343 6.27 -12.10 -21.05
CA PRO A 343 7.25 -12.44 -22.10
C PRO A 343 6.60 -13.19 -23.26
N GLY A 344 6.90 -12.78 -24.49
CA GLY A 344 6.42 -13.44 -25.71
C GLY A 344 4.91 -13.36 -25.96
N GLN A 345 4.17 -12.57 -25.18
CA GLN A 345 2.71 -12.42 -25.29
C GLN A 345 2.26 -10.96 -25.36
N GLY A 346 1.07 -10.77 -25.94
CA GLY A 346 0.35 -9.51 -25.97
C GLY A 346 -0.44 -9.32 -24.68
N SER A 347 -0.24 -8.17 -24.05
CA SER A 347 -0.99 -7.72 -22.89
C SER A 347 -1.91 -6.60 -23.35
N ARG A 348 -3.21 -6.71 -23.05
CA ARG A 348 -4.21 -5.75 -23.53
C ARG A 348 -4.61 -4.76 -22.45
N LEU A 349 -4.54 -3.47 -22.75
CA LEU A 349 -5.00 -2.38 -21.88
C LEU A 349 -5.79 -1.37 -22.72
N ASP A 350 -7.09 -1.28 -22.53
CA ASP A 350 -7.87 -0.19 -23.13
C ASP A 350 -7.87 1.01 -22.17
N ILE A 351 -7.66 2.20 -22.71
CA ILE A 351 -7.58 3.44 -21.94
C ILE A 351 -8.76 4.32 -22.31
N GLN A 352 -9.51 4.79 -21.30
CA GLN A 352 -10.66 5.67 -21.53
C GLN A 352 -10.39 7.10 -21.09
N GLY A 353 -10.62 8.05 -22.01
CA GLY A 353 -10.51 9.48 -21.78
C GLY A 353 -11.84 10.10 -21.40
N THR A 354 -11.83 10.93 -20.37
CA THR A 354 -12.97 11.81 -20.06
C THR A 354 -12.77 13.15 -20.76
N LYS A 355 -13.68 13.49 -21.68
CA LYS A 355 -13.68 14.80 -22.34
C LYS A 355 -13.82 15.91 -21.29
N VAL A 356 -12.89 16.85 -21.29
CA VAL A 356 -12.91 18.03 -20.43
C VAL A 356 -13.31 19.22 -21.27
N VAL A 357 -14.44 19.83 -20.91
CA VAL A 357 -14.82 21.13 -21.47
C VAL A 357 -14.04 22.20 -20.71
N VAL A 358 -13.07 22.82 -21.37
CA VAL A 358 -12.46 24.05 -20.87
C VAL A 358 -13.49 25.17 -21.04
N LEU A 359 -14.19 25.53 -19.96
CA LEU A 359 -15.04 26.72 -19.94
C LEU A 359 -14.13 27.95 -19.95
N GLY A 360 -13.88 28.53 -21.13
CA GLY A 360 -13.18 29.82 -21.22
C GLY A 360 -12.60 30.17 -22.58
N LYS A 361 -13.43 30.73 -23.47
CA LYS A 361 -13.09 31.98 -24.18
C LYS A 361 -14.39 32.65 -24.61
N VAL A 362 -14.91 33.54 -23.77
CA VAL A 362 -15.80 34.59 -24.27
C VAL A 362 -14.90 35.51 -25.09
N ALA A 363 -15.28 35.69 -26.37
CA ALA A 363 -14.58 36.53 -27.33
C ALA A 363 -14.57 38.01 -26.91
#